data_AF-A0A2T9XSJ0-F1
#
_entry.id   AF-A0A2T9XSJ0-F1
#
_cell.length_a   1.000
_cell.length_b   1.000
_cell.length_c   1.000
_cell.angle_alpha   90.00
_cell.angle_beta   90.00
_cell.angle_gamma   90.00
#
_symmetry.space_group_name_H-M   'P 1'
#
loop_
_entity.id
_entity.type
_entity.pdbx_description
1 polymer ?
#
loop_
_entity_poly.entity_id
_entity_poly.type
_entity_poly.pdbx_seq_one_letter_code
_entity_poly.pdbx_strand_id
1 'polypeptide(L)'
;MAAKVEFEADDGQVVRYVRHVNGGGLVSPGARVHDGASVAPTAYVETGARVGDRSRIGEGSWLDRGVIVGEDVVVDRNVHLGPRTRVHDGARIGAGARIGSDVVIGPGARLPADAIVADGTVVRRSARSGRSDFGIAA
;
A
#
# COMPACT_ATOMS: atom_id res chain seq x y z
N MET A 1 -21.06 -14.95 -6.24
CA MET A 1 -20.67 -14.69 -4.83
C MET A 1 -19.20 -14.33 -4.81
N ALA A 2 -18.80 -13.25 -4.14
CA ALA A 2 -17.38 -12.97 -3.93
C ALA A 2 -16.77 -14.08 -3.07
N ALA A 3 -15.68 -14.70 -3.53
CA ALA A 3 -15.00 -15.73 -2.75
C ALA A 3 -14.43 -15.09 -1.49
N LYS A 4 -14.74 -15.69 -0.34
CA LYS A 4 -14.31 -15.23 0.99
C LYS A 4 -13.21 -16.15 1.48
N VAL A 5 -12.17 -15.59 2.06
CA VAL A 5 -11.04 -16.32 2.63
C VAL A 5 -10.97 -16.01 4.11
N GLU A 6 -10.89 -17.05 4.94
CA GLU A 6 -10.88 -16.93 6.39
C GLU A 6 -9.45 -17.09 6.89
N PHE A 7 -9.02 -16.17 7.75
CA PHE A 7 -7.72 -16.17 8.41
C PHE A 7 -7.95 -16.10 9.91
N GLU A 8 -7.26 -16.92 10.68
CA GLU A 8 -7.24 -16.83 12.13
C GLU A 8 -6.09 -15.91 12.55
N ALA A 9 -6.40 -14.87 13.30
CA ALA A 9 -5.41 -14.00 13.92
C ALA A 9 -4.84 -14.67 15.18
N ASP A 10 -3.68 -14.20 15.64
CA ASP A 10 -2.97 -14.76 16.81
C ASP A 10 -3.78 -14.71 18.12
N ASP A 11 -4.81 -13.85 18.19
CA ASP A 11 -5.74 -13.74 19.31
C ASP A 11 -6.96 -14.68 19.18
N GLY A 12 -6.94 -15.59 18.20
CA GLY A 12 -8.02 -16.53 17.90
C GLY A 12 -9.18 -15.93 17.12
N GLN A 13 -9.10 -14.66 16.71
CA GLN A 13 -10.17 -14.04 15.91
C GLN A 13 -10.10 -14.50 14.47
N VAL A 14 -11.20 -15.06 13.96
CA VAL A 14 -11.34 -15.34 12.54
C VAL A 14 -11.75 -14.07 11.80
N VAL A 15 -10.87 -13.58 10.93
CA VAL A 15 -11.12 -12.46 10.04
C VAL A 15 -11.41 -12.98 8.64
N ARG A 16 -12.50 -12.50 8.05
CA ARG A 16 -12.97 -12.96 6.74
C ARG A 16 -12.68 -11.95 5.64
N TYR A 17 -11.61 -12.16 4.90
CA TYR A 17 -11.24 -11.30 3.78
C TYR A 17 -12.13 -11.59 2.57
N VAL A 18 -12.38 -10.54 1.79
CA VAL A 18 -13.11 -10.64 0.53
C VAL A 18 -12.16 -10.38 -0.63
N ARG A 19 -12.38 -11.11 -1.73
CA ARG A 19 -11.67 -10.86 -2.98
C ARG A 19 -12.17 -9.55 -3.60
N HIS A 20 -11.26 -8.62 -3.90
CA HIS A 20 -11.61 -7.39 -4.60
C HIS A 20 -12.15 -7.69 -6.00
N VAL A 21 -13.16 -6.93 -6.44
CA VAL A 21 -13.84 -7.14 -7.75
C VAL A 21 -12.86 -7.03 -8.93
N ASN A 22 -11.86 -6.17 -8.80
CA ASN A 22 -10.85 -5.92 -9.81
C ASN A 22 -9.48 -6.40 -9.31
N GLY A 23 -9.01 -7.50 -9.89
CA GLY A 23 -7.72 -8.14 -9.59
C GLY A 23 -7.76 -9.25 -8.52
N GLY A 24 -8.82 -9.34 -7.70
CA GLY A 24 -8.98 -10.45 -6.77
C GLY A 24 -8.06 -10.45 -5.55
N GLY A 25 -7.45 -9.32 -5.18
CA GLY A 25 -6.68 -9.23 -3.93
C GLY A 25 -7.53 -9.36 -2.68
N LEU A 26 -6.89 -9.65 -1.54
CA LEU A 26 -7.56 -9.90 -0.27
C LEU A 26 -7.77 -8.59 0.49
N VAL A 27 -9.04 -8.26 0.74
CA VAL A 27 -9.45 -7.03 1.40
C VAL A 27 -10.12 -7.37 2.72
N SER A 28 -9.57 -6.85 3.82
CA SER A 28 -10.14 -6.99 5.15
C SER A 28 -11.54 -6.33 5.22
N PRO A 29 -12.51 -6.86 5.99
CA PRO A 29 -13.84 -6.24 6.14
C PRO A 29 -13.83 -4.78 6.58
N GLY A 30 -12.82 -4.37 7.34
CA GLY A 30 -12.66 -3.00 7.81
C GLY A 30 -11.94 -2.07 6.82
N ALA A 31 -11.45 -2.59 5.69
CA ALA A 31 -10.79 -1.81 4.65
C ALA A 31 -11.81 -1.26 3.65
N ARG A 32 -11.44 -0.20 2.92
CA ARG A 32 -12.24 0.37 1.83
C ARG A 32 -11.38 0.53 0.58
N VAL A 33 -11.68 -0.25 -0.44
CA VAL A 33 -10.99 -0.19 -1.73
C VAL A 33 -12.03 0.23 -2.77
N HIS A 34 -11.71 1.24 -3.59
CA HIS A 34 -12.58 1.67 -4.67
C HIS A 34 -12.67 0.60 -5.77
N ASP A 35 -13.85 0.39 -6.35
CA ASP A 35 -14.08 -0.65 -7.38
C ASP A 35 -13.19 -0.47 -8.63
N GLY A 36 -12.85 0.79 -8.95
CA GLY A 36 -11.93 1.13 -10.05
C GLY A 36 -10.44 0.96 -9.72
N ALA A 37 -10.07 0.71 -8.46
CA ALA A 37 -8.72 0.28 -8.11
C ALA A 37 -8.50 -1.18 -8.52
N SER A 38 -7.28 -1.56 -8.89
CA SER A 38 -6.92 -2.96 -9.13
C SER A 38 -6.05 -3.48 -7.99
N VAL A 39 -6.45 -4.57 -7.34
CA VAL A 39 -5.68 -5.20 -6.27
C VAL A 39 -5.34 -6.62 -6.71
N ALA A 40 -4.05 -6.91 -6.91
CA ALA A 40 -3.59 -8.20 -7.44
C ALA A 40 -3.93 -9.38 -6.49
N PRO A 41 -4.07 -10.63 -7.00
CA PRO A 41 -4.59 -11.76 -6.23
C PRO A 41 -3.83 -12.09 -4.93
N THR A 42 -2.55 -11.75 -4.86
CA THR A 42 -1.68 -12.04 -3.71
C THR A 42 -1.41 -10.82 -2.85
N ALA A 43 -2.03 -9.67 -3.16
CA ALA A 43 -1.93 -8.48 -2.34
C ALA A 43 -2.94 -8.49 -1.19
N TYR A 44 -2.54 -7.90 -0.06
CA TYR A 44 -3.30 -7.81 1.18
C TYR A 44 -3.58 -6.34 1.53
N VAL A 45 -4.84 -6.05 1.86
CA VAL A 45 -5.29 -4.74 2.32
C VAL A 45 -5.93 -4.89 3.69
N GLU A 46 -5.25 -4.36 4.71
CA GLU A 46 -5.61 -4.54 6.11
C GLU A 46 -6.72 -3.63 6.60
N THR A 47 -7.28 -3.98 7.76
CA THR A 47 -8.37 -3.24 8.37
C THR A 47 -8.05 -1.75 8.53
N GLY A 48 -9.03 -0.89 8.24
CA GLY A 48 -8.88 0.56 8.26
C GLY A 48 -8.13 1.15 7.06
N ALA A 49 -7.47 0.33 6.23
CA ALA A 49 -6.80 0.84 5.04
C ALA A 49 -7.79 1.32 3.98
N ARG A 50 -7.38 2.32 3.20
CA ARG A 50 -8.18 2.92 2.12
C ARG A 50 -7.38 3.01 0.84
N VAL A 51 -7.99 2.66 -0.29
CA VAL A 51 -7.38 2.74 -1.63
C VAL A 51 -8.30 3.49 -2.58
N GLY A 52 -7.80 4.62 -3.09
CA GLY A 52 -8.51 5.49 -4.03
C GLY A 52 -8.66 4.90 -5.43
N ASP A 53 -9.46 5.58 -6.25
CA ASP A 53 -9.77 5.16 -7.61
C ASP A 53 -8.54 5.10 -8.52
N ARG A 54 -8.58 4.22 -9.53
CA ARG A 54 -7.54 3.99 -10.54
C ARG A 54 -6.15 3.60 -9.99
N SER A 55 -6.03 3.42 -8.69
CA SER A 55 -4.81 2.96 -8.04
C SER A 55 -4.59 1.46 -8.27
N ARG A 56 -3.32 1.05 -8.32
CA ARG A 56 -2.91 -0.33 -8.59
C ARG A 56 -2.04 -0.84 -7.46
N ILE A 57 -2.45 -1.96 -6.86
CA ILE A 57 -1.70 -2.66 -5.84
C ILE A 57 -1.15 -3.97 -6.42
N GLY A 58 0.16 -4.03 -6.57
CA GLY A 58 0.88 -5.13 -7.20
C GLY A 58 0.93 -6.39 -6.34
N GLU A 59 1.22 -7.52 -6.99
CA GLU A 59 1.33 -8.85 -6.37
C GLU A 59 2.25 -8.86 -5.15
N GLY A 60 1.88 -9.63 -4.13
CA GLY A 60 2.66 -9.79 -2.90
C GLY A 60 2.78 -8.53 -2.05
N SER A 61 2.10 -7.43 -2.41
CA SER A 61 2.15 -6.20 -1.62
C SER A 61 1.23 -6.27 -0.42
N TRP A 62 1.64 -5.62 0.67
CA TRP A 62 0.90 -5.55 1.91
C TRP A 62 0.71 -4.10 2.31
N LEU A 63 -0.56 -3.69 2.36
CA LEU A 63 -1.02 -2.42 2.89
C LEU A 63 -1.49 -2.66 4.31
N ASP A 64 -0.72 -2.21 5.29
CA ASP A 64 -0.99 -2.44 6.70
C ASP A 64 -2.14 -1.54 7.23
N ARG A 65 -2.49 -1.72 8.51
CA ARG A 65 -3.65 -1.12 9.14
C ARG A 65 -3.64 0.39 9.03
N GLY A 66 -4.77 0.94 8.57
CA GLY A 66 -4.95 2.39 8.45
C GLY A 66 -4.09 3.06 7.38
N VAL A 67 -3.44 2.31 6.48
CA VAL A 67 -2.78 2.90 5.30
C VAL A 67 -3.80 3.64 4.43
N ILE A 68 -3.43 4.81 3.93
CA ILE A 68 -4.26 5.59 3.00
C ILE A 68 -3.50 5.73 1.69
N VAL A 69 -4.03 5.14 0.62
CA VAL A 69 -3.58 5.29 -0.75
C VAL A 69 -4.58 6.18 -1.49
N GLY A 70 -4.09 7.28 -2.06
CA GLY A 70 -4.86 8.21 -2.88
C GLY A 70 -5.29 7.64 -4.24
N GLU A 71 -5.63 8.53 -5.15
CA GLU A 71 -6.02 8.19 -6.52
C GLU A 71 -4.81 8.08 -7.45
N ASP A 72 -4.92 7.26 -8.51
CA ASP A 72 -3.89 7.12 -9.56
C ASP A 72 -2.50 6.69 -9.01
N VAL A 73 -2.45 6.05 -7.85
CA VAL A 73 -1.21 5.56 -7.23
C VAL A 73 -0.82 4.20 -7.82
N VAL A 74 0.48 4.01 -8.03
CA VAL A 74 1.02 2.69 -8.38
C VAL A 74 1.88 2.18 -7.23
N VAL A 75 1.41 1.12 -6.58
CA VAL A 75 2.20 0.28 -5.68
C VAL A 75 2.62 -0.94 -6.48
N ASP A 76 3.91 -1.04 -6.80
CA ASP A 76 4.46 -2.17 -7.55
C ASP A 76 4.50 -3.45 -6.68
N ARG A 77 4.98 -4.57 -7.22
CA ARG A 77 5.01 -5.87 -6.53
C ARG A 77 5.89 -5.88 -5.28
N ASN A 78 5.51 -6.72 -4.32
CA ASN A 78 6.26 -6.99 -3.09
C ASN A 78 6.55 -5.73 -2.26
N VAL A 79 5.67 -4.73 -2.31
CA VAL A 79 5.81 -3.51 -1.49
C VAL A 79 5.14 -3.71 -0.14
N HIS A 80 5.80 -3.27 0.93
CA HIS A 80 5.18 -3.17 2.25
C HIS A 80 4.96 -1.69 2.61
N LEU A 81 3.71 -1.31 2.86
CA LEU A 81 3.34 -0.02 3.43
C LEU A 81 2.97 -0.21 4.90
N GLY A 82 3.82 0.27 5.81
CA GLY A 82 3.61 0.15 7.24
C GLY A 82 2.39 0.95 7.76
N PRO A 83 1.99 0.71 9.02
CA PRO A 83 0.76 1.25 9.60
C PRO A 83 0.64 2.77 9.48
N ARG A 84 -0.58 3.23 9.21
CA ARG A 84 -0.94 4.68 9.16
C ARG A 84 -0.15 5.52 8.13
N THR A 85 0.59 4.88 7.24
CA THR A 85 1.29 5.55 6.14
C THR A 85 0.30 6.10 5.13
N ARG A 86 0.59 7.29 4.60
CA ARG A 86 -0.22 8.00 3.61
C ARG A 86 0.54 8.13 2.30
N VAL A 87 -0.03 7.63 1.22
CA VAL A 87 0.48 7.76 -0.15
C VAL A 87 -0.48 8.63 -0.93
N HIS A 88 -0.05 9.85 -1.25
CA HIS A 88 -0.87 10.81 -1.96
C HIS A 88 -0.95 10.53 -3.47
N ASP A 89 -1.89 11.20 -4.12
CA ASP A 89 -2.30 10.94 -5.50
C ASP A 89 -1.14 10.94 -6.49
N GLY A 90 -1.22 10.03 -7.47
CA GLY A 90 -0.27 9.91 -8.57
C GLY A 90 1.14 9.44 -8.17
N ALA A 91 1.37 9.12 -6.88
CA ALA A 91 2.65 8.60 -6.43
C ALA A 91 2.94 7.20 -6.99
N ARG A 92 4.22 6.83 -7.06
CA ARG A 92 4.68 5.52 -7.50
C ARG A 92 5.70 4.94 -6.55
N ILE A 93 5.44 3.73 -6.08
CA ILE A 93 6.28 2.99 -5.15
C ILE A 93 6.89 1.82 -5.91
N GLY A 94 8.21 1.82 -6.06
CA GLY A 94 8.93 0.78 -6.80
C GLY A 94 8.88 -0.58 -6.10
N ALA A 95 9.07 -1.64 -6.90
CA ALA A 95 8.99 -3.02 -6.43
C ALA A 95 9.92 -3.28 -5.24
N GLY A 96 9.49 -4.09 -4.28
CA GLY A 96 10.31 -4.46 -3.12
C GLY A 96 10.50 -3.37 -2.05
N ALA A 97 9.95 -2.16 -2.25
CA ALA A 97 10.10 -1.08 -1.30
C ALA A 97 9.48 -1.42 0.08
N ARG A 98 10.17 -1.01 1.14
CA ARG A 98 9.76 -1.18 2.53
C ARG A 98 9.55 0.18 3.17
N ILE A 99 8.29 0.54 3.38
CA ILE A 99 7.89 1.81 3.95
C ILE A 99 7.49 1.59 5.39
N GLY A 100 8.09 2.35 6.30
CA GLY A 100 7.81 2.33 7.73
C GLY A 100 6.40 2.81 8.09
N SER A 101 6.18 2.94 9.39
CA SER A 101 4.94 3.47 9.98
C SER A 101 4.87 4.99 9.88
N ASP A 102 3.66 5.53 9.81
CA ASP A 102 3.41 6.99 9.88
C ASP A 102 4.17 7.82 8.82
N VAL A 103 4.53 7.20 7.68
CA VAL A 103 5.21 7.87 6.56
C VAL A 103 4.20 8.68 5.75
N VAL A 104 4.63 9.82 5.20
CA VAL A 104 3.86 10.60 4.22
C VAL A 104 4.61 10.65 2.89
N ILE A 105 4.05 10.02 1.87
CA ILE A 105 4.56 10.06 0.49
C ILE A 105 3.73 11.07 -0.29
N GLY A 106 4.36 12.17 -0.68
CA GLY A 106 3.69 13.31 -1.31
C GLY A 106 3.17 13.05 -2.73
N PRO A 107 2.31 13.94 -3.25
CA PRO A 107 1.69 13.77 -4.56
C PRO A 107 2.72 13.64 -5.68
N GLY A 108 2.54 12.62 -6.54
CA GLY A 108 3.44 12.35 -7.66
C GLY A 108 4.88 11.98 -7.29
N ALA A 109 5.17 11.70 -6.01
CA ALA A 109 6.48 11.22 -5.59
C ALA A 109 6.78 9.84 -6.23
N ARG A 110 8.07 9.57 -6.45
CA ARG A 110 8.53 8.32 -7.07
C ARG A 110 9.62 7.72 -6.21
N LEU A 111 9.33 6.60 -5.57
CA LEU A 111 10.33 5.84 -4.84
C LEU A 111 10.92 4.78 -5.78
N PRO A 112 12.24 4.59 -5.78
CA PRO A 112 12.87 3.53 -6.55
C PRO A 112 12.48 2.15 -6.01
N ALA A 113 12.80 1.10 -6.78
CA ALA A 113 12.75 -0.27 -6.28
C ALA A 113 13.65 -0.43 -5.05
N ASP A 114 13.24 -1.32 -4.15
CA ASP A 114 13.95 -1.66 -2.90
C ASP A 114 14.21 -0.46 -1.97
N ALA A 115 13.50 0.66 -2.16
CA ALA A 115 13.59 1.81 -1.28
C ALA A 115 13.22 1.43 0.16
N ILE A 116 14.03 1.85 1.12
CA ILE A 116 13.72 1.74 2.55
C ILE A 116 13.41 3.14 3.05
N VAL A 117 12.24 3.32 3.66
CA VAL A 117 11.81 4.60 4.23
C VAL A 117 11.50 4.39 5.70
N ALA A 118 12.23 5.10 6.56
CA ALA A 118 12.07 5.01 8.01
C ALA A 118 10.74 5.60 8.48
N ASP A 119 10.29 5.14 9.66
CA ASP A 119 9.07 5.61 10.31
C ASP A 119 9.02 7.15 10.44
N GLY A 120 7.83 7.73 10.29
CA GLY A 120 7.60 9.17 10.42
C GLY A 120 8.22 10.04 9.32
N THR A 121 8.83 9.45 8.29
CA THR A 121 9.47 10.19 7.20
C THR A 121 8.43 10.87 6.29
N VAL A 122 8.75 12.07 5.81
CA VAL A 122 7.99 12.75 4.75
C VAL A 122 8.77 12.75 3.44
N VAL A 123 8.32 11.96 2.47
CA VAL A 123 8.91 11.88 1.14
C VAL A 123 8.23 12.88 0.21
N ARG A 124 8.99 13.87 -0.25
CA ARG A 124 8.50 14.87 -1.23
C ARG A 124 8.89 14.48 -2.64
N ARG A 125 8.16 15.01 -3.63
CA ARG A 125 8.55 14.88 -5.04
C ARG A 125 9.92 15.54 -5.24
N SER A 126 10.94 14.74 -5.56
CA SER A 126 12.25 15.28 -5.96
C SER A 126 12.12 16.00 -7.29
N ALA A 127 12.50 17.28 -7.32
CA ALA A 127 12.75 18.00 -8.56
C ALA A 127 14.08 17.47 -9.11
N ARG A 128 14.01 16.66 -10.18
CA ARG A 128 15.15 16.03 -10.89
C ARG A 128 16.52 16.55 -10.44
N SER A 129 17.10 15.92 -9.42
CA SER A 129 18.49 16.11 -9.02
C SER A 129 19.03 14.76 -8.59
N GLY A 130 20.14 14.35 -9.18
CA GLY A 130 20.71 12.98 -9.13
C GLY A 130 21.30 12.57 -7.79
N ARG A 131 20.70 12.95 -6.65
CA ARG A 131 21.00 12.38 -5.33
C ARG A 131 19.69 11.99 -4.66
N SER A 132 19.63 10.72 -4.26
CA SER A 132 18.52 10.10 -3.56
C SER A 132 18.49 10.60 -2.12
N ASP A 133 17.71 11.64 -1.87
CA ASP A 133 17.42 12.16 -0.52
C ASP A 133 16.39 11.30 0.25
N PHE A 134 16.25 10.02 -0.11
CA PHE A 134 15.47 9.09 0.70
C PHE A 134 16.33 8.75 1.90
N GLY A 135 15.95 9.25 3.08
CA GLY A 135 16.66 9.01 4.33
C GLY A 135 16.85 7.52 4.55
N ILE A 136 18.05 7.02 4.24
CA ILE A 136 18.55 5.74 4.71
C ILE A 136 18.88 5.99 6.18
N ALA A 137 17.94 5.74 7.07
CA ALA A 137 18.29 5.50 8.47
C ALA A 137 18.91 4.10 8.52
N ALA A 138 20.18 4.06 8.94
CA ALA A 138 20.97 2.85 9.15
C ALA A 138 20.37 1.96 10.25
#